data_AF-A0A124FZG3-F1
#
_entry.id   AF-A0A124FZG3-F1
#
_cell.length_a   1.000
_cell.length_b   1.000
_cell.length_c   1.000
_cell.angle_alpha   90.00
_cell.angle_beta   90.00
_cell.angle_gamma   90.00
#
_symmetry.space_group_name_H-M   'P 1'
#
loop_
_entity.id
_entity.type
_entity.pdbx_description
1 polymer ?
#
loop_
_entity_poly.entity_id
_entity_poly.type
_entity_poly.pdbx_seq_one_letter_code
_entity_poly.pdbx_strand_id
1 'polypeptide(L)'
;MAKKTTAKKKTRKKKKSAKAKEITTKESAGGKIVLSAKAKELLAKGEDEGFLTQDEVLIVFPDAEERIEELDEFYHQALKKGIDIFESVDLDEGEQEDFNKLAAQIEKIIAQTGEVTDPVRNYLKEIGRIDLLTAEEEISLAKKVEAGSIEAKKHLTEANLRLVVSIAKKYIGRGLPFLDLIQEGNKGLIRATEKYDWRRGFKFSTYATWWIRQAITRAIADQARTIRIPVHMVETINKVYRTSRRLTQKLGREPTEEEIAKELEIPVSKVKTVFKISQD
;
A
#
# COMPACT_ATOMS: atom_id res chain seq x y z
N MET A 1 22.70 -66.71 -24.23
CA MET A 1 22.94 -66.71 -22.78
C MET A 1 23.36 -65.30 -22.34
N ALA A 2 22.73 -64.81 -21.27
CA ALA A 2 23.09 -63.72 -20.33
C ALA A 2 23.87 -62.49 -20.86
N LYS A 3 23.26 -61.29 -20.92
CA LYS A 3 22.95 -60.30 -19.84
C LYS A 3 24.13 -59.37 -19.43
N LYS A 4 23.78 -58.06 -19.35
CA LYS A 4 24.43 -56.86 -18.75
C LYS A 4 25.28 -56.05 -19.72
N THR A 5 24.97 -54.82 -20.16
CA THR A 5 24.14 -53.70 -19.66
C THR A 5 24.32 -53.34 -18.19
N THR A 6 25.10 -52.27 -17.91
CA THR A 6 24.88 -51.25 -16.86
C THR A 6 26.01 -50.20 -16.96
N ALA A 7 25.74 -49.01 -17.48
CA ALA A 7 25.27 -47.82 -16.75
C ALA A 7 26.36 -47.13 -15.90
N LYS A 8 26.99 -46.11 -16.50
CA LYS A 8 27.87 -45.11 -15.85
C LYS A 8 26.99 -44.17 -15.02
N LYS A 9 26.70 -44.56 -13.77
CA LYS A 9 25.88 -43.80 -12.82
C LYS A 9 26.72 -42.68 -12.17
N LYS A 10 26.61 -41.45 -12.69
CA LYS A 10 27.01 -40.23 -11.96
C LYS A 10 25.97 -39.95 -10.87
N THR A 11 26.15 -40.52 -9.68
CA THR A 11 25.37 -40.16 -8.49
C THR A 11 26.01 -38.97 -7.77
N ARG A 12 25.31 -37.83 -7.85
CA ARG A 12 25.19 -36.77 -6.84
C ARG A 12 25.57 -37.22 -5.42
N LYS A 13 26.46 -36.48 -4.75
CA LYS A 13 26.28 -36.12 -3.32
C LYS A 13 27.19 -34.96 -2.86
N LYS A 14 26.50 -33.87 -2.49
CA LYS A 14 26.74 -32.96 -1.35
C LYS A 14 28.11 -32.25 -1.24
N LYS A 15 28.17 -31.01 -1.75
CA LYS A 15 28.89 -29.93 -1.05
C LYS A 15 27.88 -29.17 -0.18
N LYS A 16 28.15 -29.17 1.12
CA LYS A 16 27.37 -28.52 2.18
C LYS A 16 27.43 -27.00 1.99
N SER A 17 26.25 -26.39 1.95
CA SER A 17 26.00 -24.97 2.16
C SER A 17 26.18 -24.65 3.65
N ALA A 18 27.25 -23.95 3.98
CA ALA A 18 27.28 -23.00 5.10
C ALA A 18 27.07 -21.62 4.44
N LYS A 19 26.20 -20.71 4.87
CA LYS A 19 25.88 -20.34 6.25
C LYS A 19 24.55 -19.58 6.20
N ALA A 20 23.46 -20.26 6.55
CA ALA A 20 22.26 -19.59 7.04
C ALA A 20 22.57 -19.19 8.48
N LYS A 21 22.53 -17.90 8.79
CA LYS A 21 22.48 -17.44 10.17
C LYS A 21 21.06 -16.99 10.43
N GLU A 22 20.36 -17.85 11.16
CA GLU A 22 19.17 -17.55 11.95
C GLU A 22 19.34 -16.18 12.63
N ILE A 23 18.35 -15.32 12.46
CA ILE A 23 18.10 -14.25 13.43
C ILE A 23 16.92 -14.77 14.25
N THR A 24 17.29 -15.43 15.35
CA THR A 24 16.41 -15.83 16.43
C THR A 24 15.82 -14.60 17.10
N THR A 25 14.51 -14.65 17.31
CA THR A 25 13.75 -13.89 18.31
C THR A 25 14.48 -13.87 19.66
N LYS A 26 14.73 -12.67 20.17
CA LYS A 26 14.87 -12.37 21.60
C LYS A 26 14.28 -11.00 21.88
N GLU A 27 13.20 -11.00 22.65
CA GLU A 27 12.67 -9.83 23.36
C GLU A 27 13.74 -9.26 24.32
N SER A 28 13.87 -7.94 24.36
CA SER A 28 13.71 -7.11 25.58
C SER A 28 14.18 -5.67 25.37
N ALA A 29 13.29 -4.75 25.75
CA ALA A 29 13.55 -3.43 26.34
C ALA A 29 14.60 -2.49 25.69
N GLY A 30 14.11 -1.41 25.06
CA GLY A 30 14.82 -0.12 25.01
C GLY A 30 15.84 0.09 23.87
N GLY A 31 15.74 -0.65 22.76
CA GLY A 31 16.60 -0.42 21.60
C GLY A 31 16.06 0.70 20.71
N LYS A 32 16.84 1.77 20.49
CA LYS A 32 16.58 2.76 19.43
C LYS A 32 16.44 2.03 18.09
N ILE A 33 15.24 2.05 17.52
CA ILE A 33 14.97 1.51 16.18
C ILE A 33 15.75 2.35 15.18
N VAL A 34 16.62 1.72 14.40
CA VAL A 34 17.52 2.41 13.46
C VAL A 34 16.81 2.57 12.13
N LEU A 35 16.46 3.80 11.78
CA LEU A 35 15.91 4.14 10.46
C LEU A 35 16.84 3.71 9.32
N SER A 36 16.25 3.12 8.28
CA SER A 36 16.97 2.77 7.05
C SER A 36 17.64 3.99 6.41
N ALA A 37 18.74 3.78 5.67
CA ALA A 37 19.48 4.88 5.03
C ALA A 37 18.60 5.74 4.10
N LYS A 38 17.65 5.09 3.39
CA LYS A 38 16.70 5.78 2.51
C LYS A 38 15.66 6.61 3.27
N ALA A 39 15.28 6.18 4.48
CA ALA A 39 14.36 6.92 5.34
C ALA A 39 15.02 8.22 5.86
N LYS A 40 16.32 8.18 6.17
CA LYS A 40 17.08 9.38 6.57
C LYS A 40 17.26 10.36 5.41
N GLU A 41 17.49 9.85 4.21
CA GLU A 41 17.58 10.66 2.99
C GLU A 41 16.24 11.35 2.69
N LEU A 42 15.13 10.64 2.89
CA LEU A 42 13.80 11.22 2.73
C LEU A 42 13.49 12.27 3.81
N LEU A 43 13.92 12.07 5.06
CA LEU A 43 13.83 13.09 6.11
C LEU A 43 14.67 14.33 5.78
N ALA A 44 15.86 14.16 5.20
CA ALA A 44 16.69 15.29 4.78
C ALA A 44 16.01 16.09 3.65
N LYS A 45 15.43 15.38 2.68
CA LYS A 45 14.64 16.02 1.62
C LYS A 45 13.43 16.77 2.19
N GLY A 46 12.70 16.17 3.14
CA GLY A 46 11.58 16.84 3.80
C GLY A 46 11.99 18.01 4.70
N GLU A 47 13.23 18.01 5.22
CA GLU A 47 13.79 19.11 6.00
C GLU A 47 14.17 20.31 5.10
N ASP A 48 14.63 20.04 3.87
CA ASP A 48 14.92 21.07 2.87
C ASP A 48 13.64 21.67 2.26
N GLU A 49 12.63 20.83 1.96
CA GLU A 49 11.37 21.25 1.33
C GLU A 49 10.34 21.75 2.37
N GLY A 50 10.51 21.43 3.65
CA GLY A 50 9.59 21.77 4.75
C GLY A 50 8.31 20.91 4.78
N PHE A 51 8.11 20.08 3.76
CA PHE A 51 6.98 19.19 3.63
C PHE A 51 7.38 17.89 2.92
N LEU A 52 6.56 16.86 3.09
CA LEU A 52 6.80 15.56 2.46
C LEU A 52 5.48 14.95 2.02
N THR A 53 5.41 14.34 0.85
CA THR A 53 4.16 13.70 0.41
C THR A 53 4.06 12.26 0.89
N GLN A 54 2.85 11.80 1.23
CA GLN A 54 2.65 10.42 1.67
C GLN A 54 3.05 9.39 0.60
N ASP A 55 2.95 9.76 -0.69
CA ASP A 55 3.41 8.92 -1.80
C ASP A 55 4.94 8.71 -1.79
N GLU A 56 5.71 9.71 -1.38
CA GLU A 56 7.17 9.60 -1.25
C GLU A 56 7.57 8.70 -0.09
N VAL A 57 6.86 8.79 1.04
CA VAL A 57 7.04 7.87 2.18
C VAL A 57 6.81 6.43 1.74
N LEU A 58 5.73 6.17 1.00
CA LEU A 58 5.39 4.83 0.51
C LEU A 58 6.41 4.24 -0.46
N ILE A 59 7.06 5.06 -1.29
CA ILE A 59 8.12 4.60 -2.19
C ILE A 59 9.33 4.10 -1.41
N VAL A 60 9.63 4.72 -0.27
CA VAL A 60 10.76 4.37 0.59
C VAL A 60 10.43 3.20 1.51
N PHE A 61 9.16 3.02 1.87
CA PHE A 61 8.67 1.94 2.74
C PHE A 61 7.68 0.99 2.03
N PRO A 62 8.13 0.19 1.03
CA PRO A 62 7.27 -0.80 0.38
C PRO A 62 6.89 -1.98 1.29
N ASP A 63 7.73 -2.34 2.27
CA ASP A 63 7.52 -3.44 3.24
C ASP A 63 7.24 -2.95 4.67
N ALA A 64 6.51 -1.83 4.84
CA ALA A 64 6.30 -1.26 6.18
C ALA A 64 5.45 -2.13 7.12
N GLU A 65 4.80 -3.19 6.61
CA GLU A 65 4.08 -4.17 7.43
C GLU A 65 5.00 -5.00 8.34
N GLU A 66 6.24 -5.27 7.89
CA GLU A 66 7.25 -5.99 8.67
C GLU A 66 8.09 -5.04 9.55
N ARG A 67 8.02 -3.73 9.27
CA ARG A 67 8.86 -2.68 9.87
C ARG A 67 8.03 -1.48 10.33
N ILE A 68 6.94 -1.78 11.03
CA ILE A 68 6.00 -0.79 11.59
C ILE A 68 6.75 0.18 12.50
N GLU A 69 7.64 -0.34 13.34
CA GLU A 69 8.49 0.45 14.24
C GLU A 69 9.40 1.44 13.50
N GLU A 70 9.92 1.09 12.32
CA GLU A 70 10.77 2.01 11.53
C GLU A 70 9.92 3.09 10.85
N LEU A 71 8.74 2.73 10.32
CA LEU A 71 7.82 3.69 9.74
C LEU A 71 7.34 4.68 10.80
N ASP A 72 7.03 4.16 11.99
CA ASP A 72 6.62 4.94 13.15
C ASP A 72 7.70 5.92 13.61
N GLU A 73 8.95 5.46 13.73
CA GLU A 73 10.09 6.32 14.05
C GLU A 73 10.32 7.38 12.98
N PHE A 74 10.07 7.05 11.71
CA PHE A 74 10.19 8.01 10.60
C PHE A 74 9.17 9.14 10.75
N TYR A 75 7.89 8.80 10.98
CA TYR A 75 6.85 9.80 11.24
C TYR A 75 7.15 10.63 12.49
N HIS A 76 7.66 10.00 13.56
CA HIS A 76 8.05 10.71 14.78
C HIS A 76 9.20 11.70 14.56
N GLN A 77 10.22 11.32 13.79
CA GLN A 77 11.33 12.18 13.46
C GLN A 77 10.93 13.30 12.51
N ALA A 78 10.04 13.04 11.55
CA ALA A 78 9.47 14.06 10.69
C ALA A 78 8.75 15.14 11.52
N LEU A 79 7.88 14.73 12.45
CA LEU A 79 7.19 15.65 13.37
C LEU A 79 8.15 16.46 14.25
N LYS A 80 9.14 15.80 14.86
CA LYS A 80 10.11 16.47 15.74
C LYS A 80 10.94 17.52 15.01
N LYS A 81 11.14 17.32 13.70
CA LYS A 81 11.81 18.25 12.80
C LYS A 81 10.86 19.28 12.18
N GLY A 82 9.56 19.21 12.45
CA GLY A 82 8.55 20.13 11.90
C GLY A 82 8.26 19.91 10.41
N ILE A 83 8.46 18.70 9.90
CA ILE A 83 8.16 18.35 8.50
C ILE A 83 6.69 17.95 8.41
N ASP A 84 5.90 18.75 7.70
CA ASP A 84 4.49 18.44 7.46
C ASP A 84 4.35 17.37 6.38
N ILE A 85 3.74 16.24 6.73
CA ILE A 85 3.51 15.15 5.78
C ILE A 85 2.13 15.34 5.18
N PHE A 86 2.10 15.93 3.98
CA PHE A 86 0.86 16.14 3.24
C PHE A 86 0.47 14.86 2.51
N GLU A 87 -0.84 14.58 2.49
CA GLU A 87 -1.36 13.71 1.45
C GLU A 87 -1.15 14.43 0.11
N SER A 88 -0.83 13.72 -0.99
CA SER A 88 -0.85 14.28 -2.36
C SER A 88 -2.28 14.58 -2.85
N VAL A 89 -3.15 14.90 -1.91
CA VAL A 89 -4.55 15.24 -2.04
C VAL A 89 -4.71 16.44 -1.14
N ASP A 90 -5.06 17.56 -1.73
CA ASP A 90 -5.66 18.67 -1.00
C ASP A 90 -6.83 18.10 -0.19
N LEU A 91 -6.60 17.81 1.09
CA LEU A 91 -7.67 17.69 2.08
C LEU A 91 -7.94 19.12 2.55
N ASP A 92 -8.45 19.94 1.64
CA ASP A 92 -9.08 21.20 2.03
C ASP A 92 -10.29 20.88 2.90
N GLU A 93 -10.54 21.75 3.88
CA GLU A 93 -11.50 21.66 4.99
C GLU A 93 -13.00 21.64 4.58
N GLY A 94 -13.36 20.85 3.56
CA GLY A 94 -14.67 20.79 2.92
C GLY A 94 -15.29 19.40 2.84
N GLU A 95 -15.13 18.55 3.86
CA GLU A 95 -15.57 17.14 3.84
C GLU A 95 -17.09 16.93 3.63
N GLN A 96 -17.92 17.97 3.77
CA GLN A 96 -19.39 17.87 3.63
C GLN A 96 -19.91 18.14 2.21
N GLU A 97 -19.32 19.08 1.47
CA GLU A 97 -19.71 19.32 0.07
C GLU A 97 -19.12 18.28 -0.89
N ASP A 98 -17.94 17.75 -0.57
CA ASP A 98 -17.24 16.82 -1.44
C ASP A 98 -17.82 15.42 -1.43
N PHE A 99 -18.41 14.93 -0.35
CA PHE A 99 -19.01 13.60 -0.37
C PHE A 99 -20.26 13.52 -1.26
N ASN A 100 -21.07 14.58 -1.31
CA ASN A 100 -22.24 14.64 -2.19
C ASN A 100 -21.82 14.78 -3.67
N LYS A 101 -20.80 15.59 -3.95
CA LYS A 101 -20.18 15.68 -5.29
C LYS A 101 -19.50 14.36 -5.68
N LEU A 102 -18.89 13.66 -4.73
CA LEU A 102 -18.23 12.38 -4.91
C LEU A 102 -19.25 11.25 -5.15
N ALA A 103 -20.33 11.20 -4.37
CA ALA A 103 -21.45 10.31 -4.60
C ALA A 103 -22.06 10.56 -5.99
N ALA A 104 -22.22 11.82 -6.40
CA ALA A 104 -22.70 12.18 -7.74
C ALA A 104 -21.70 11.82 -8.86
N GLN A 105 -20.39 11.95 -8.65
CA GLN A 105 -19.36 11.52 -9.61
C GLN A 105 -19.29 10.00 -9.74
N ILE A 106 -19.34 9.30 -8.60
CA ILE A 106 -19.43 7.84 -8.55
C ILE A 106 -20.73 7.37 -9.22
N GLU A 107 -21.85 8.06 -8.96
CA GLU A 107 -23.13 7.82 -9.63
C GLU A 107 -23.05 8.06 -11.14
N LYS A 108 -22.22 9.01 -11.61
CA LYS A 108 -21.98 9.23 -13.05
C LYS A 108 -21.13 8.13 -13.69
N ILE A 109 -20.10 7.63 -12.98
CA ILE A 109 -19.26 6.50 -13.42
C ILE A 109 -20.08 5.20 -13.47
N ILE A 110 -20.97 5.01 -12.49
CA ILE A 110 -21.88 3.86 -12.39
C ILE A 110 -23.05 3.98 -13.38
N ALA A 111 -23.56 5.19 -13.64
CA ALA A 111 -24.62 5.40 -14.62
C ALA A 111 -24.17 5.11 -16.06
N GLN A 112 -22.87 5.25 -16.36
CA GLN A 112 -22.30 4.83 -17.64
C GLN A 112 -22.27 3.30 -17.84
N THR A 113 -22.42 2.51 -16.77
CA THR A 113 -22.37 1.04 -16.83
C THR A 113 -23.73 0.35 -16.94
N GLY A 114 -24.85 1.09 -16.88
CA GLY A 114 -26.18 0.62 -17.30
C GLY A 114 -26.90 -0.37 -16.36
N GLU A 115 -27.83 0.18 -15.56
CA GLU A 115 -29.01 -0.41 -14.88
C GLU A 115 -28.90 -1.49 -13.76
N VAL A 116 -29.88 -1.34 -12.84
CA VAL A 116 -30.42 -2.23 -11.78
C VAL A 116 -29.72 -2.19 -10.40
N THR A 117 -30.52 -1.79 -9.38
CA THR A 117 -30.27 -1.81 -7.91
C THR A 117 -28.85 -2.18 -7.49
N ASP A 118 -27.94 -1.22 -7.62
CA ASP A 118 -26.53 -1.46 -7.42
C ASP A 118 -26.24 -1.73 -5.92
N PRO A 119 -25.68 -2.90 -5.56
CA PRO A 119 -25.18 -3.17 -4.22
C PRO A 119 -24.23 -2.07 -3.71
N VAL A 120 -23.49 -1.42 -4.62
CA VAL A 120 -22.66 -0.24 -4.31
C VAL A 120 -23.53 0.90 -3.79
N ARG A 121 -24.68 1.17 -4.41
CA ARG A 121 -25.58 2.26 -4.01
C ARG A 121 -26.18 2.03 -2.64
N ASN A 122 -26.58 0.80 -2.32
CA ASN A 122 -27.07 0.46 -0.99
C ASN A 122 -25.96 0.64 0.06
N TYR A 123 -24.77 0.15 -0.23
CA TYR A 123 -23.60 0.32 0.64
C TYR A 123 -23.27 1.80 0.88
N LEU A 124 -23.22 2.63 -0.16
CA LEU A 124 -22.95 4.08 -0.04
C LEU A 124 -24.02 4.80 0.81
N LYS A 125 -25.29 4.40 0.69
CA LYS A 125 -26.37 4.93 1.53
C LYS A 125 -26.24 4.50 2.98
N GLU A 126 -25.83 3.26 3.25
CA GLU A 126 -25.62 2.75 4.61
C GLU A 126 -24.50 3.50 5.32
N ILE A 127 -23.33 3.63 4.68
CA ILE A 127 -22.20 4.35 5.28
C ILE A 127 -22.45 5.85 5.40
N GLY A 128 -23.30 6.42 4.54
CA GLY A 128 -23.67 7.83 4.58
C GLY A 128 -24.61 8.21 5.72
N ARG A 129 -25.22 7.24 6.41
CA ARG A 129 -26.06 7.46 7.60
C ARG A 129 -25.27 7.62 8.89
N ILE A 130 -23.99 7.22 8.89
CA ILE A 130 -23.13 7.27 10.06
C ILE A 130 -22.51 8.67 10.13
N ASP A 131 -22.62 9.30 11.28
CA ASP A 131 -22.06 10.63 11.52
C ASP A 131 -20.52 10.60 11.57
N LEU A 132 -19.91 11.71 11.16
CA LEU A 132 -18.47 11.89 11.24
C LEU A 132 -18.06 12.12 12.70
N LEU A 133 -16.91 11.57 13.07
CA LEU A 133 -16.35 11.75 14.40
C LEU A 133 -15.55 13.06 14.46
N THR A 134 -15.64 13.73 15.61
CA THR A 134 -14.72 14.81 15.98
C THR A 134 -13.39 14.24 16.47
N ALA A 135 -12.32 15.05 16.45
CA ALA A 135 -11.01 14.63 16.93
C ALA A 135 -11.02 14.19 18.41
N GLU A 136 -11.85 14.81 19.25
CA GLU A 136 -12.01 14.42 20.66
C GLU A 136 -12.70 13.06 20.79
N GLU A 137 -13.72 12.79 19.98
CA GLU A 137 -14.42 11.52 19.94
C GLU A 137 -13.52 10.39 19.43
N GLU A 138 -12.70 10.63 18.40
CA GLU A 138 -11.69 9.68 17.91
C GLU A 138 -10.74 9.26 19.04
N ILE A 139 -10.22 10.22 19.80
CA ILE A 139 -9.33 9.94 20.94
C ILE A 139 -10.08 9.15 22.02
N SER A 140 -11.33 9.50 22.30
CA SER A 140 -12.15 8.79 23.30
C SER A 140 -12.41 7.34 22.90
N LEU A 141 -12.65 7.08 21.62
CA LEU A 141 -12.88 5.74 21.07
C LEU A 141 -11.57 4.97 21.04
N ALA A 142 -10.47 5.58 20.61
CA ALA A 142 -9.14 4.96 20.61
C ALA A 142 -8.73 4.46 22.01
N LYS A 143 -8.97 5.25 23.06
CA LYS A 143 -8.75 4.82 24.46
C LYS A 143 -9.58 3.60 24.84
N LYS A 144 -10.83 3.54 24.41
CA LYS A 144 -11.72 2.38 24.66
C LYS A 144 -11.29 1.16 23.86
N VAL A 145 -10.78 1.35 22.64
CA VAL A 145 -10.22 0.28 21.80
C VAL A 145 -8.97 -0.32 22.46
N GLU A 146 -8.08 0.51 22.98
CA GLU A 146 -6.90 0.09 23.76
C GLU A 146 -7.30 -0.73 25.00
N ALA A 147 -8.42 -0.37 25.64
CA ALA A 147 -9.02 -1.14 26.73
C ALA A 147 -9.74 -2.44 26.30
N GLY A 148 -9.74 -2.77 25.00
CA GLY A 148 -10.34 -3.99 24.45
C GLY A 148 -11.83 -3.90 24.10
N SER A 149 -12.42 -2.70 24.04
CA SER A 149 -13.83 -2.53 23.67
C SER A 149 -14.08 -2.83 22.19
N ILE A 150 -14.80 -3.92 21.93
CA ILE A 150 -15.21 -4.32 20.57
C ILE A 150 -16.19 -3.29 19.97
N GLU A 151 -17.08 -2.73 20.79
CA GLU A 151 -18.06 -1.74 20.35
C GLU A 151 -17.39 -0.44 19.92
N ALA A 152 -16.42 0.06 20.69
CA ALA A 152 -15.65 1.24 20.32
C ALA A 152 -14.86 1.03 19.02
N LYS A 153 -14.29 -0.17 18.83
CA LYS A 153 -13.57 -0.53 17.60
C LYS A 153 -14.50 -0.53 16.40
N LYS A 154 -15.68 -1.12 16.56
CA LYS A 154 -16.71 -1.15 15.51
C LYS A 154 -17.13 0.27 15.15
N HIS A 155 -17.47 1.08 16.14
CA HIS A 155 -17.89 2.47 15.94
C HIS A 155 -16.80 3.32 15.25
N LEU A 156 -15.54 3.23 15.70
CA LEU A 156 -14.42 3.95 15.11
C LEU A 156 -14.16 3.52 13.65
N THR A 157 -14.35 2.23 13.35
CA THR A 157 -14.24 1.72 11.97
C THR A 157 -15.41 2.19 11.10
N GLU A 158 -16.63 2.10 11.60
CA GLU A 158 -17.86 2.45 10.88
C GLU A 158 -17.90 3.93 10.47
N ALA A 159 -17.53 4.83 11.38
CA ALA A 159 -17.45 6.27 11.09
C ALA A 159 -16.44 6.60 9.99
N ASN A 160 -15.39 5.78 9.84
CA ASN A 160 -14.31 5.98 8.88
C ASN A 160 -14.48 5.18 7.57
N LEU A 161 -15.61 4.50 7.35
CA LEU A 161 -15.85 3.77 6.09
C LEU A 161 -15.86 4.69 4.86
N ARG A 162 -16.24 5.96 5.03
CA ARG A 162 -16.25 6.97 3.95
C ARG A 162 -14.84 7.27 3.44
N LEU A 163 -13.84 7.26 4.32
CA LEU A 163 -12.43 7.40 3.95
C LEU A 163 -11.95 6.27 3.04
N VAL A 164 -12.40 5.03 3.31
CA VAL A 164 -12.03 3.88 2.46
C VAL A 164 -12.53 4.07 1.03
N VAL A 165 -13.77 4.51 0.87
CA VAL A 165 -14.36 4.77 -0.46
C VAL A 165 -13.61 5.88 -1.19
N SER A 166 -13.25 6.97 -0.49
CA SER A 166 -12.53 8.10 -1.10
C SER A 166 -11.12 7.73 -1.56
N ILE A 167 -10.47 6.77 -0.91
CA ILE A 167 -9.17 6.22 -1.32
C ILE A 167 -9.34 5.20 -2.45
N ALA A 168 -10.29 4.26 -2.31
CA ALA A 168 -10.53 3.17 -3.25
C ALA A 168 -10.91 3.67 -4.66
N LYS A 169 -11.59 4.83 -4.77
CA LYS A 169 -11.96 5.42 -6.06
C LYS A 169 -10.76 5.59 -7.01
N LYS A 170 -9.57 5.88 -6.46
CA LYS A 170 -8.34 6.08 -7.24
C LYS A 170 -7.86 4.81 -7.94
N TYR A 171 -8.35 3.64 -7.51
CA TYR A 171 -7.95 2.31 -7.96
C TYR A 171 -8.97 1.61 -8.86
N ILE A 172 -10.06 2.30 -9.21
CA ILE A 172 -11.04 1.82 -10.19
C ILE A 172 -10.35 1.55 -11.53
N GLY A 173 -10.72 0.45 -12.19
CA GLY A 173 -10.18 0.06 -13.50
C GLY A 173 -8.81 -0.62 -13.45
N ARG A 174 -8.31 -1.03 -12.27
CA ARG A 174 -7.04 -1.78 -12.12
C ARG A 174 -7.18 -3.31 -12.11
N GLY A 175 -8.32 -3.83 -12.59
CA GLY A 175 -8.57 -5.27 -12.74
C GLY A 175 -9.40 -5.91 -11.63
N LEU A 176 -9.68 -5.22 -10.53
CA LEU A 176 -10.63 -5.66 -9.50
C LEU A 176 -11.93 -4.83 -9.53
N PRO A 177 -13.10 -5.44 -9.25
CA PRO A 177 -14.36 -4.73 -9.04
C PRO A 177 -14.26 -3.69 -7.91
N PHE A 178 -15.06 -2.62 -8.00
CA PHE A 178 -15.00 -1.53 -7.02
C PHE A 178 -15.39 -1.97 -5.60
N LEU A 179 -16.41 -2.83 -5.47
CA LEU A 179 -16.78 -3.40 -4.17
C LEU A 179 -15.63 -4.18 -3.54
N ASP A 180 -14.92 -4.99 -4.33
CA ASP A 180 -13.80 -5.78 -3.83
C ASP A 180 -12.66 -4.88 -3.34
N LEU A 181 -12.37 -3.79 -4.05
CA LEU A 181 -11.41 -2.77 -3.60
C LEU A 181 -11.83 -2.15 -2.26
N ILE A 182 -13.12 -1.80 -2.10
CA ILE A 182 -13.64 -1.27 -0.84
C ILE A 182 -13.50 -2.31 0.27
N GLN A 183 -13.84 -3.57 0.02
CA GLN A 183 -13.77 -4.62 1.03
C GLN A 183 -12.34 -4.89 1.49
N GLU A 184 -11.37 -4.91 0.58
CA GLU A 184 -9.96 -5.04 0.94
C GLU A 184 -9.45 -3.80 1.69
N GLY A 185 -9.90 -2.60 1.28
CA GLY A 185 -9.65 -1.36 2.02
C GLY A 185 -10.23 -1.37 3.45
N ASN A 186 -11.44 -1.90 3.63
CA ASN A 186 -12.09 -2.06 4.94
C ASN A 186 -11.29 -3.00 5.85
N LYS A 187 -10.70 -4.08 5.31
CA LYS A 187 -9.77 -4.93 6.08
C LYS A 187 -8.51 -4.16 6.50
N GLY A 188 -8.00 -3.28 5.64
CA GLY A 188 -6.91 -2.36 5.97
C GLY A 188 -7.28 -1.41 7.10
N LEU A 189 -8.47 -0.79 7.02
CA LEU A 189 -8.99 0.11 8.05
C LEU A 189 -9.12 -0.59 9.40
N ILE A 190 -9.67 -1.81 9.46
CA ILE A 190 -9.79 -2.58 10.71
C ILE A 190 -8.42 -2.79 11.37
N ARG A 191 -7.38 -3.10 10.58
CA ARG A 191 -6.00 -3.23 11.08
C ARG A 191 -5.45 -1.90 11.57
N ALA A 192 -5.78 -0.79 10.90
CA ALA A 192 -5.42 0.54 11.37
C ALA A 192 -6.06 0.84 12.73
N THR A 193 -7.35 0.54 12.91
CA THR A 193 -8.07 0.73 14.17
C THR A 193 -7.44 -0.06 15.32
N GLU A 194 -6.97 -1.29 15.07
CA GLU A 194 -6.31 -2.12 16.09
C GLU A 194 -4.95 -1.56 16.55
N LYS A 195 -4.23 -0.91 15.64
CA LYS A 195 -2.84 -0.48 15.85
C LYS A 195 -2.70 1.03 16.03
N TYR A 196 -3.80 1.75 16.14
CA TYR A 196 -3.78 3.21 16.24
C TYR A 196 -3.39 3.64 17.65
N ASP A 197 -2.40 4.53 17.75
CA ASP A 197 -1.98 5.14 19.01
C ASP A 197 -2.27 6.64 19.00
N TRP A 198 -3.26 7.03 19.80
CA TRP A 198 -3.72 8.42 19.96
C TRP A 198 -2.69 9.31 20.67
N ARG A 199 -1.72 8.74 21.40
CA ARG A 199 -0.69 9.52 22.13
C ARG A 199 0.30 10.22 21.21
N ARG A 200 0.38 9.77 19.95
CA ARG A 200 1.30 10.32 18.95
C ARG A 200 0.86 11.66 18.37
N GLY A 201 -0.38 12.08 18.62
CA GLY A 201 -0.87 13.42 18.25
C GLY A 201 -1.24 13.60 16.77
N PHE A 202 -1.26 12.53 15.97
CA PHE A 202 -1.75 12.56 14.60
C PHE A 202 -3.25 12.23 14.54
N LYS A 203 -3.95 12.73 13.51
CA LYS A 203 -5.34 12.35 13.22
C LYS A 203 -5.42 10.88 12.82
N PHE A 204 -6.54 10.22 13.11
CA PHE A 204 -6.74 8.82 12.75
C PHE A 204 -6.72 8.60 11.23
N SER A 205 -7.31 9.52 10.47
CA SER A 205 -7.36 9.48 9.01
C SER A 205 -5.98 9.35 8.36
N THR A 206 -5.00 10.14 8.82
CA THR A 206 -3.61 10.11 8.33
C THR A 206 -2.97 8.73 8.46
N TYR A 207 -3.19 8.08 9.60
CA TYR A 207 -2.69 6.74 9.87
C TYR A 207 -3.44 5.68 9.05
N ALA A 208 -4.78 5.76 9.03
CA ALA A 208 -5.64 4.82 8.34
C ALA A 208 -5.38 4.79 6.82
N THR A 209 -5.11 5.94 6.20
CA THR A 209 -4.84 6.04 4.76
C THR A 209 -3.73 5.11 4.31
N TRP A 210 -2.65 4.96 5.09
CA TRP A 210 -1.55 4.06 4.76
C TRP A 210 -2.01 2.59 4.72
N TRP A 211 -2.70 2.14 5.78
CA TRP A 211 -3.20 0.76 5.88
C TRP A 211 -4.23 0.43 4.81
N ILE A 212 -5.13 1.37 4.50
CA ILE A 212 -6.15 1.21 3.45
C ILE A 212 -5.46 1.07 2.09
N ARG A 213 -4.54 1.99 1.77
CA ARG A 213 -3.84 2.00 0.48
C ARG A 213 -2.99 0.74 0.27
N GLN A 214 -2.32 0.30 1.32
CA GLN A 214 -1.52 -0.92 1.31
C GLN A 214 -2.39 -2.15 1.06
N ALA A 215 -3.49 -2.28 1.80
CA ALA A 215 -4.41 -3.40 1.64
C ALA A 215 -4.99 -3.47 0.21
N ILE A 216 -5.42 -2.33 -0.34
CA ILE A 216 -5.93 -2.24 -1.72
C ILE A 216 -4.85 -2.59 -2.74
N THR A 217 -3.64 -2.01 -2.62
CA THR A 217 -2.56 -2.26 -3.58
C THR A 217 -2.10 -3.72 -3.56
N ARG A 218 -2.04 -4.31 -2.36
CA ARG A 218 -1.72 -5.72 -2.17
C ARG A 218 -2.79 -6.63 -2.77
N ALA A 219 -4.07 -6.34 -2.55
CA ALA A 219 -5.17 -7.09 -3.14
C ALA A 219 -5.12 -7.06 -4.67
N ILE A 220 -4.86 -5.89 -5.26
CA ILE A 220 -4.69 -5.76 -6.72
C ILE A 220 -3.53 -6.64 -7.21
N ALA A 221 -2.38 -6.60 -6.54
CA ALA A 221 -1.24 -7.44 -6.92
C ALA A 221 -1.55 -8.94 -6.81
N ASP A 222 -2.32 -9.33 -5.80
CA ASP A 222 -2.58 -10.73 -5.46
C ASP A 222 -3.75 -11.36 -6.24
N GLN A 223 -4.78 -10.57 -6.60
CA GLN A 223 -6.07 -11.05 -7.10
C GLN A 223 -6.50 -10.46 -8.45
N ALA A 224 -5.93 -9.34 -8.92
CA ALA A 224 -6.45 -8.66 -10.13
C ALA A 224 -6.22 -9.42 -11.44
N ARG A 225 -5.41 -10.49 -11.42
CA ARG A 225 -5.11 -11.32 -12.59
C ARG A 225 -5.63 -12.73 -12.40
N THR A 226 -6.10 -13.33 -13.49
CA THR A 226 -6.54 -14.73 -13.52
C THR A 226 -5.43 -15.69 -13.06
N ILE A 227 -4.18 -15.39 -13.44
CA ILE A 227 -3.00 -16.11 -12.99
C ILE A 227 -2.26 -15.26 -11.97
N ARG A 228 -2.09 -15.80 -10.76
CA ARG A 228 -1.39 -15.13 -9.66
C ARG A 228 0.09 -14.91 -10.00
N ILE A 229 0.53 -13.66 -9.90
CA ILE A 229 1.93 -13.27 -10.01
C ILE A 229 2.43 -12.85 -8.61
N PRO A 230 3.65 -13.23 -8.20
CA PRO A 230 4.21 -12.76 -6.92
C PRO A 230 4.36 -11.23 -6.85
N VAL A 231 4.16 -10.64 -5.66
CA VAL A 231 4.16 -9.18 -5.42
C VAL A 231 5.43 -8.49 -5.95
N HIS A 232 6.62 -9.05 -5.66
CA HIS A 232 7.89 -8.48 -6.12
C HIS A 232 8.01 -8.42 -7.66
N MET A 233 7.33 -9.30 -8.39
CA MET A 233 7.28 -9.26 -9.85
C MET A 233 6.32 -8.16 -10.32
N VAL A 234 5.18 -7.96 -9.65
CA VAL A 234 4.25 -6.86 -9.92
C VAL A 234 4.91 -5.49 -9.69
N GLU A 235 5.68 -5.34 -8.61
CA GLU A 235 6.46 -4.13 -8.37
C GLU A 235 7.51 -3.89 -9.47
N THR A 236 8.19 -4.94 -9.90
CA THR A 236 9.18 -4.85 -10.99
C THR A 236 8.49 -4.42 -12.29
N ILE A 237 7.33 -4.97 -12.61
CA ILE A 237 6.49 -4.57 -13.75
C ILE A 237 6.17 -3.07 -13.65
N ASN A 238 5.65 -2.60 -12.51
CA ASN A 238 5.29 -1.20 -12.33
C ASN A 238 6.50 -0.25 -12.45
N LYS A 239 7.67 -0.64 -11.93
CA LYS A 239 8.92 0.13 -12.07
C LYS A 239 9.37 0.24 -13.53
N VAL A 240 9.29 -0.86 -14.28
CA VAL A 240 9.59 -0.89 -15.72
C VAL A 240 8.63 0.02 -16.49
N TYR A 241 7.32 -0.07 -16.23
CA TYR A 241 6.34 0.79 -16.90
C TYR A 241 6.46 2.28 -16.53
N ARG A 242 6.74 2.63 -15.27
CA ARG A 242 7.02 4.03 -14.88
C ARG A 242 8.24 4.58 -15.59
N THR A 243 9.32 3.79 -15.63
CA THR A 243 10.57 4.22 -16.25
C THR A 243 10.41 4.35 -17.76
N SER A 244 9.70 3.40 -18.39
CA SER A 244 9.34 3.48 -19.80
C SER A 244 8.58 4.78 -20.09
N ARG A 245 7.49 5.08 -19.37
CA ARG A 245 6.75 6.35 -19.54
C ARG A 245 7.62 7.60 -19.38
N ARG A 246 8.50 7.62 -18.37
CA ARG A 246 9.43 8.72 -18.13
C ARG A 246 10.42 8.89 -19.28
N LEU A 247 10.95 7.80 -19.82
CA LEU A 247 11.86 7.81 -20.95
C LEU A 247 11.16 8.21 -22.25
N THR A 248 9.92 7.76 -22.47
CA THR A 248 9.09 8.20 -23.59
C THR A 248 8.92 9.72 -23.59
N GLN A 249 8.66 10.32 -22.42
CA GLN A 249 8.52 11.76 -22.29
C GLN A 249 9.83 12.52 -22.56
N LYS A 250 10.98 11.97 -22.15
CA LYS A 250 12.30 12.59 -22.38
C LYS A 250 12.79 12.44 -23.82
N LEU A 251 12.56 11.29 -24.45
CA LEU A 251 13.11 10.94 -25.76
C LEU A 251 12.15 11.27 -26.91
N GLY A 252 10.86 11.48 -26.64
CA GLY A 252 9.84 11.70 -27.67
C GLY A 252 9.58 10.46 -28.55
N ARG A 253 10.11 9.29 -28.18
CA ARG A 253 9.92 8.00 -28.86
C ARG A 253 9.77 6.87 -27.84
N GLU A 254 9.30 5.71 -28.27
CA GLU A 254 9.32 4.53 -27.42
C GLU A 254 10.78 4.15 -27.06
N PRO A 255 11.09 3.96 -25.76
CA PRO A 255 12.42 3.61 -25.31
C PRO A 255 12.74 2.15 -25.67
N THR A 256 14.01 1.88 -25.99
CA THR A 256 14.45 0.51 -26.22
C THR A 256 14.58 -0.25 -24.89
N GLU A 257 14.46 -1.58 -24.94
CA GLU A 257 14.60 -2.43 -23.75
C GLU A 257 15.97 -2.25 -23.06
N GLU A 258 17.00 -1.97 -23.85
CA GLU A 258 18.37 -1.71 -23.37
C GLU A 258 18.47 -0.37 -22.63
N GLU A 259 17.78 0.67 -23.10
CA GLU A 259 17.71 1.96 -22.43
C GLU A 259 16.99 1.87 -21.09
N ILE A 260 15.87 1.14 -21.03
CA ILE A 260 15.14 0.89 -19.78
C ILE A 260 16.00 0.09 -18.80
N ALA A 261 16.69 -0.94 -19.29
CA ALA A 261 17.58 -1.78 -18.49
C ALA A 261 18.75 -0.98 -17.91
N LYS A 262 19.34 -0.09 -18.70
CA LYS A 262 20.44 0.80 -18.28
C LYS A 262 20.00 1.78 -17.19
N GLU A 263 18.82 2.38 -17.35
CA GLU A 263 18.26 3.31 -16.36
C GLU A 263 17.89 2.62 -15.03
N LEU A 264 17.43 1.37 -15.09
CA LEU A 264 17.05 0.60 -13.90
C LEU A 264 18.21 -0.19 -13.28
N GLU A 265 19.39 -0.22 -13.91
CA GLU A 265 20.53 -1.04 -13.52
C GLU A 265 20.20 -2.54 -13.42
N ILE A 266 19.30 -3.02 -14.27
CA ILE A 266 18.82 -4.41 -14.30
C ILE A 266 19.25 -5.05 -15.62
N PRO A 267 19.56 -6.37 -15.67
CA PRO A 267 19.87 -7.04 -16.93
C PRO A 267 18.70 -6.99 -17.92
N VAL A 268 19.02 -6.77 -19.21
CA VAL A 268 18.05 -6.70 -20.33
C VAL A 268 17.16 -7.94 -20.39
N SER A 269 17.69 -9.12 -20.03
CA SER A 269 16.92 -10.38 -19.98
C SER A 269 15.73 -10.31 -19.00
N LYS A 270 15.87 -9.61 -17.88
CA LYS A 270 14.80 -9.46 -16.89
C LYS A 270 13.72 -8.50 -17.40
N VAL A 271 14.10 -7.43 -18.10
CA VAL A 271 13.15 -6.50 -18.74
C VAL A 271 12.32 -7.23 -19.81
N LYS A 272 12.97 -8.05 -20.66
CA LYS A 272 12.28 -8.92 -21.64
C LYS A 272 11.28 -9.88 -20.98
N THR A 273 11.68 -10.48 -19.86
CA THR A 273 10.81 -11.40 -19.11
C THR A 273 9.59 -10.67 -18.56
N VAL A 274 9.77 -9.45 -18.06
CA VAL A 274 8.70 -8.59 -17.54
C VAL A 274 7.69 -8.23 -18.63
N PHE A 275 8.15 -7.83 -19.82
CA PHE A 275 7.25 -7.53 -20.93
C PHE A 275 6.45 -8.75 -21.38
N LYS A 276 7.09 -9.93 -21.42
CA LYS A 276 6.42 -11.18 -21.78
C LYS A 276 5.31 -11.55 -20.80
N ILE A 277 5.55 -11.36 -19.50
CA ILE A 277 4.56 -11.63 -18.44
C ILE A 277 3.39 -10.62 -18.49
N SER A 278 3.60 -9.40 -18.99
CA SER A 278 2.56 -8.38 -19.03
C SER A 278 1.66 -8.42 -20.26
N GLN A 279 2.02 -9.19 -21.30
CA GLN A 279 1.23 -9.37 -22.52
C GLN A 279 0.19 -10.49 -22.40
N ASP A 280 0.35 -11.39 -21.43
CA ASP A 280 -0.57 -12.48 -21.09
C ASP A 280 -1.46 -12.10 -19.88
#